data_AF-A0A519KZI7-F1
#
_entry.id   AF-A0A519KZI7-F1
#
_cell.length_a   1.000
_cell.length_b   1.000
_cell.length_c   1.000
_cell.angle_alpha   90.00
_cell.angle_beta   90.00
_cell.angle_gamma   90.00
#
_symmetry.space_group_name_H-M   'P 1'
#
loop_
_entity.id
_entity.type
_entity.pdbx_description
1 polymer ?
#
loop_
_entity_poly.entity_id
_entity_poly.type
_entity_poly.pdbx_seq_one_letter_code
_entity_poly.pdbx_strand_id
1 'polypeptide(L)'
;MPDPSVFPPTAPPARTVSSGLYLVATPIGNLRDMTLRALDVLAAADLVLAEDTRVTAKLLSAYGLKAKLERCDDHASERAAELAIERLREGAVVA
;
A
#
# COMPACT_ATOMS: atom_id res chain seq x y z
N MET A 1 23.36 18.16 25.28
CA MET A 1 22.56 16.93 25.09
C MET A 1 21.22 17.36 24.52
N PRO A 2 20.79 16.93 23.33
CA PRO A 2 19.42 17.20 22.87
C PRO A 2 18.42 16.51 23.81
N ASP A 3 17.29 17.16 24.03
CA ASP A 3 16.21 16.71 24.91
C ASP A 3 15.54 15.42 24.35
N PRO A 4 15.47 14.32 25.11
CA PRO A 4 14.80 13.08 24.69
C PRO A 4 13.28 13.22 24.47
N SER A 5 12.68 14.37 24.77
CA SER A 5 11.24 14.65 24.64
C SER A 5 10.72 14.91 23.22
N VAL A 6 11.58 14.94 22.20
CA VAL A 6 11.17 15.25 20.81
C VAL A 6 10.63 14.03 20.04
N PHE A 7 10.53 12.85 20.67
CA PHE A 7 9.67 11.78 20.16
C PHE A 7 8.23 12.06 20.64
N PRO A 8 7.23 12.16 19.75
CA PRO A 8 5.88 12.48 20.21
C PRO A 8 5.42 11.41 21.22
N PRO A 9 4.94 11.79 22.41
CA PRO A 9 4.57 10.88 23.50
C PRO A 9 3.27 10.08 23.22
N THR A 10 2.66 10.28 22.07
CA THR A 10 1.35 9.73 21.70
C THR A 10 1.42 9.13 20.31
N ALA A 11 0.76 7.98 20.15
CA ALA A 11 0.57 7.37 18.84
C ALA A 11 0.01 8.44 17.87
N PRO A 12 0.55 8.54 16.64
CA PRO A 12 0.04 9.49 15.66
C PRO A 12 -1.47 9.25 15.45
N PRO A 13 -2.25 10.31 15.20
CA PRO A 13 -3.69 10.17 14.97
C PRO A 13 -3.96 9.18 13.84
N ALA A 14 -5.11 8.50 13.89
CA ALA A 14 -5.54 7.59 12.84
C ALA A 14 -5.36 8.24 11.46
N ARG A 15 -4.48 7.65 10.65
CA ARG A 15 -4.03 8.29 9.41
C ARG A 15 -5.07 8.03 8.33
N THR A 16 -5.80 9.05 7.93
CA THR A 16 -6.55 9.00 6.68
C THR A 16 -5.55 8.97 5.52
N VAL A 17 -5.70 7.98 4.64
CA VAL A 17 -4.92 7.90 3.41
C VAL A 17 -5.68 8.71 2.36
N SER A 18 -5.07 9.78 1.86
CA SER A 18 -5.67 10.56 0.77
C SER A 18 -5.66 9.75 -0.52
N SER A 19 -6.58 10.05 -1.42
CA SER A 19 -6.54 9.52 -2.79
C SER A 19 -5.19 9.79 -3.46
N GLY A 20 -4.75 8.88 -4.33
CA GLY A 20 -3.45 8.96 -4.97
C GLY A 20 -2.82 7.60 -5.26
N LEU A 21 -1.69 7.64 -5.96
CA LEU A 21 -0.86 6.48 -6.25
C LEU A 21 0.26 6.38 -5.21
N TYR A 22 0.36 5.25 -4.55
CA TYR A 22 1.36 4.99 -3.52
C TYR A 22 2.28 3.85 -3.93
N LEU A 23 3.58 4.12 -4.04
CA LEU A 23 4.57 3.08 -4.24
C LEU A 23 4.91 2.43 -2.89
N VAL A 24 4.46 1.20 -2.68
CA VAL A 24 4.68 0.45 -1.45
C VAL A 24 5.72 -0.64 -1.67
N ALA A 25 6.89 -0.50 -1.03
CA ALA A 25 7.88 -1.56 -1.01
C ALA A 25 7.38 -2.75 -0.17
N THR A 26 7.53 -3.96 -0.71
CA THR A 26 7.24 -5.20 0.02
C THR A 26 8.52 -5.78 0.63
N PRO A 27 8.45 -6.45 1.78
CA PRO A 27 9.61 -7.04 2.42
C PRO A 27 10.12 -8.23 1.60
N ILE A 28 11.44 -8.36 1.50
CA ILE A 28 12.11 -9.44 0.76
C ILE A 28 12.16 -10.79 1.51
N GLY A 29 11.47 -10.90 2.65
CA GLY A 29 11.36 -12.16 3.38
C GLY A 29 10.65 -12.06 4.73
N ASN A 30 11.04 -11.11 5.58
CA ASN A 30 10.45 -10.97 6.90
C ASN A 30 9.26 -10.01 6.89
N LEU A 31 8.06 -10.53 7.13
CA LEU A 31 6.84 -9.72 7.14
C LEU A 31 6.96 -8.53 8.09
N ARG A 32 7.62 -8.69 9.24
CA ARG A 32 7.77 -7.61 10.25
C ARG A 32 8.58 -6.41 9.79
N ASP A 33 9.22 -6.48 8.61
CA ASP A 33 9.90 -5.33 8.01
C ASP A 33 8.92 -4.39 7.30
N MET A 34 7.63 -4.74 7.21
CA MET A 34 6.57 -3.82 6.77
C MET A 34 6.48 -2.61 7.70
N THR A 35 6.45 -1.42 7.11
CA THR A 35 6.21 -0.19 7.87
C THR A 35 4.73 -0.04 8.21
N LEU A 36 4.42 0.64 9.31
CA LEU A 36 3.04 0.97 9.67
C LEU A 36 2.33 1.76 8.55
N ARG A 37 3.05 2.68 7.90
CA ARG A 37 2.49 3.48 6.79
C ARG A 37 2.15 2.62 5.56
N ALA A 38 2.95 1.60 5.26
CA ALA A 38 2.65 0.68 4.17
C ALA A 38 1.38 -0.14 4.47
N LEU A 39 1.20 -0.57 5.72
CA LEU A 39 -0.03 -1.24 6.15
C LEU A 39 -1.24 -0.32 6.07
N ASP A 40 -1.11 0.95 6.50
CA ASP A 40 -2.20 1.95 6.38
C ASP A 40 -2.64 2.12 4.92
N VAL A 41 -1.67 2.25 4.01
CA VAL A 41 -1.94 2.40 2.56
C VAL A 41 -2.62 1.17 2.00
N LEU A 42 -2.08 -0.04 2.25
CA LEU A 42 -2.65 -1.28 1.73
C LEU A 42 -4.04 -1.58 2.34
N ALA A 43 -4.30 -1.15 3.57
CA ALA A 43 -5.62 -1.27 4.20
C ALA A 43 -6.66 -0.32 3.59
N ALA A 44 -6.22 0.86 3.13
CA ALA A 44 -7.08 1.87 2.52
C ALA A 44 -7.20 1.75 1.00
N ALA A 45 -6.39 0.89 0.35
CA ALA A 45 -6.32 0.79 -1.09
C ALA A 45 -7.59 0.19 -1.72
N ASP A 46 -8.17 0.92 -2.66
CA ASP A 46 -9.27 0.44 -3.51
C ASP A 46 -8.78 -0.51 -4.60
N LEU A 47 -7.50 -0.39 -4.97
CA LEU A 47 -6.80 -1.21 -5.96
C LEU A 47 -5.33 -1.36 -5.55
N VAL A 48 -4.83 -2.59 -5.59
CA VAL A 48 -3.42 -2.93 -5.44
C VAL A 48 -2.92 -3.53 -6.75
N LEU A 49 -1.92 -2.90 -7.33
CA LEU A 49 -1.21 -3.38 -8.51
C LEU A 49 0.02 -4.16 -8.05
N ALA A 50 0.19 -5.38 -8.56
CA ALA A 50 1.36 -6.19 -8.23
C ALA A 50 1.87 -6.98 -9.43
N GLU A 51 3.19 -7.14 -9.51
CA GLU A 51 3.83 -8.02 -10.50
C GLU A 51 3.42 -9.48 -10.27
N ASP A 52 3.61 -9.99 -9.05
CA ASP A 52 3.07 -11.29 -8.62
C ASP A 52 1.93 -11.11 -7.60
N THR A 53 0.70 -11.24 -8.10
CA THR A 53 -0.51 -11.14 -7.27
C THR A 53 -0.63 -12.28 -6.24
N ARG A 54 0.03 -13.42 -6.44
CA ARG A 54 0.01 -14.55 -5.49
C ARG A 54 0.86 -14.24 -4.27
N VAL A 55 2.03 -13.63 -4.47
CA VAL A 55 2.90 -13.18 -3.36
C VAL A 55 2.18 -12.08 -2.58
N THR A 56 1.63 -11.10 -3.29
CA THR A 56 0.93 -9.98 -2.66
C THR A 56 -0.33 -10.42 -1.93
N ALA A 57 -1.10 -11.38 -2.46
CA ALA A 57 -2.26 -11.96 -1.77
C ALA A 57 -1.87 -12.65 -0.45
N LYS A 58 -0.73 -13.34 -0.40
CA LYS A 58 -0.22 -13.93 0.86
C LYS A 58 0.15 -12.85 1.88
N LEU A 59 0.79 -11.76 1.43
CA LEU A 59 1.12 -10.62 2.29
C LEU A 59 -0.15 -9.98 2.86
N LEU A 60 -1.14 -9.68 2.02
CA LEU A 60 -2.41 -9.09 2.47
C LEU A 60 -3.13 -10.03 3.45
N SER A 61 -3.18 -11.32 3.15
CA SER A 61 -3.78 -12.35 4.01
C SER A 61 -3.08 -12.44 5.37
N ALA A 62 -1.75 -12.41 5.41
CA ALA A 62 -0.98 -12.45 6.65
C ALA A 62 -1.27 -11.27 7.59
N TYR A 63 -1.70 -10.13 7.03
CA TYR A 63 -2.10 -8.93 7.76
C TYR A 63 -3.63 -8.76 7.89
N GLY A 64 -4.43 -9.71 7.39
CA GLY A 64 -5.89 -9.62 7.41
C GLY A 64 -6.46 -8.49 6.53
N LEU A 65 -5.69 -8.00 5.57
CA LEU A 65 -6.07 -6.91 4.68
C LEU A 65 -6.86 -7.42 3.49
N LYS A 66 -7.79 -6.58 3.00
CA LYS A 66 -8.62 -6.85 1.83
C LYS A 66 -8.52 -5.69 0.87
N ALA A 67 -7.97 -5.95 -0.31
CA ALA A 67 -7.94 -4.99 -1.41
C ALA A 67 -8.15 -5.74 -2.74
N LYS A 68 -8.65 -5.05 -3.76
CA LYS A 68 -8.73 -5.61 -5.10
C LYS A 68 -7.32 -5.71 -5.67
N LEU A 69 -6.89 -6.90 -6.08
CA LEU A 69 -5.58 -7.13 -6.70
C LEU A 69 -5.70 -7.18 -8.21
N GLU A 70 -4.83 -6.47 -8.91
CA GLU A 70 -4.67 -6.53 -10.36
C GLU A 70 -3.20 -6.76 -10.70
N ARG A 71 -2.94 -7.53 -11.75
CA ARG A 71 -1.57 -7.84 -12.17
C ARG A 71 -1.00 -6.69 -13.00
N CYS A 72 0.18 -6.21 -12.62
CA CYS A 72 0.95 -5.21 -13.35
C CYS A 72 2.36 -5.76 -13.61
N ASP A 73 2.54 -6.40 -14.77
CA ASP A 73 3.82 -6.90 -15.26
C ASP A 73 4.13 -6.30 -16.63
N ASP A 74 5.32 -6.54 -17.19
CA ASP A 74 5.75 -5.97 -18.49
C ASP A 74 4.76 -6.25 -19.64
N HIS A 75 3.95 -7.32 -19.55
CA HIS A 75 2.97 -7.71 -20.57
C HIS A 75 1.55 -7.18 -20.32
N ALA A 76 1.24 -6.74 -19.09
CA ALA A 76 -0.07 -6.24 -18.68
C ALA A 76 -0.06 -4.76 -18.25
N SER A 77 1.12 -4.13 -18.21
CA SER A 77 1.38 -2.80 -17.68
C SER A 77 0.51 -1.71 -18.29
N GLU A 78 0.22 -1.76 -19.59
CA GLU A 78 -0.56 -0.71 -20.27
C GLU A 78 -2.02 -0.70 -19.81
N ARG A 79 -2.69 -1.87 -19.78
CA ARG A 79 -4.06 -2.00 -19.26
C ARG A 79 -4.14 -1.71 -17.75
N ALA A 80 -3.14 -2.17 -16.99
CA ALA A 80 -3.07 -1.90 -15.56
C ALA A 80 -2.89 -0.39 -15.28
N ALA A 81 -2.08 0.30 -16.08
CA ALA A 81 -1.87 1.74 -16.00
C ALA A 81 -3.14 2.52 -16.37
N GLU A 82 -3.84 2.13 -17.44
CA GLU A 82 -5.12 2.74 -17.82
C GLU A 82 -6.16 2.62 -16.70
N LEU A 83 -6.32 1.41 -16.14
CA LEU A 83 -7.19 1.18 -15.00
C LEU A 83 -6.77 2.03 -13.79
N ALA A 84 -5.48 2.11 -13.49
CA ALA A 84 -4.97 2.92 -12.39
C ALA A 84 -5.33 4.40 -12.58
N ILE A 85 -5.10 4.95 -13.78
CA ILE A 85 -5.40 6.35 -14.11
C ILE A 85 -6.90 6.63 -13.97
N GLU A 86 -7.77 5.71 -14.43
CA GLU A 86 -9.22 5.83 -14.27
C GLU A 86 -9.60 5.91 -12.79
N ARG A 87 -9.13 4.96 -11.97
CA ARG A 87 -9.39 4.93 -10.53
C ARG A 87 -8.87 6.18 -9.82
N LEU A 88 -7.68 6.66 -10.18
CA LEU A 88 -7.11 7.87 -9.60
C LEU A 88 -7.96 9.11 -9.91
N ARG A 89 -8.54 9.21 -11.12
CA ARG A 89 -9.46 10.31 -11.49
C ARG A 89 -10.75 10.28 -10.68
N GLU A 90 -11.18 9.11 -10.24
CA GLU A 90 -12.34 8.92 -9.36
C GLU A 90 -12.03 9.22 -7.88
N GLY A 91 -10.78 9.57 -7.55
CA GLY A 91 -10.36 9.82 -6.18
C GLY A 91 -10.10 8.54 -5.38
N ALA A 92 -9.76 7.44 -6.04
CA ALA A 92 -9.38 6.20 -5.36
C ALA A 92 -7.96 6.27 -4.76
N VAL A 93 -7.71 5.39 -3.80
CA VAL A 93 -6.37 5.04 -3.33
C VAL A 93 -5.88 3.84 -4.13
N VAL A 94 -4.80 4.02 -4.89
CA VAL A 94 -4.14 2.95 -5.66
C VAL A 94 -2.76 2.72 -5.07
N ALA A 95 -2.43 1.45 -4.79
CA ALA A 95 -1.14 1.03 -4.25
C ALA A 95 -0.43 0.03 -5.17
#